data_AF-A0A3B8SNN8-F1
#
_entry.id   AF-A0A3B8SNN8-F1
#
_cell.length_a   1.000
_cell.length_b   1.000
_cell.length_c   1.000
_cell.angle_alpha   90.00
_cell.angle_beta   90.00
_cell.angle_gamma   90.00
#
_symmetry.space_group_name_H-M   'P 1'
#
loop_
_entity.id
_entity.type
_entity.pdbx_description
1 polymer ?
#
loop_
_entity_poly.entity_id
_entity_poly.type
_entity_poly.pdbx_seq_one_letter_code
_entity_poly.pdbx_strand_id
1 'polypeptide(L)'
;MNLFDLCNNSGILTVFLVIKILLSIICIILPIIIMFKAFSSMLKIVINGKDFTSELMQLVKSTVAALIVFLLPTLFQFIFVDLMKIDDTMVVSCFTNASLEKINKLREEERVSNKEKLKDENTKKASDVNKQKEIERENNKKKKELYEEYKKKKEEDEREQNSNSGSNVNFSNTGTINIFVGDSRTVGLCTTITGDSSGCSYSNGGAKYYNNDIFIAQGSMSYSWFNSTAIGVVNSILQSNPNTKYNIYSLMGVNMLLYDIDKYISSYNSLATGSWKNHNILLVSVNPVDEVKERQYGYSTKNNDIMSFNSKLRSNVSGNNVKYCDTYSTLNGSLSTTDGLHYTSDTYRTLYNKLMSCKS
;
A
#
# COMPACT_ATOMS: atom_id res chain seq x y z
N MET A 1 11.89 -25.21 1.15
CA MET A 1 10.75 -25.86 0.48
C MET A 1 11.05 -27.33 0.50
N ASN A 2 10.23 -28.15 1.16
CA ASN A 2 10.51 -29.58 1.24
C ASN A 2 10.25 -30.19 -0.14
N LEU A 3 11.04 -31.18 -0.55
CA LEU A 3 10.90 -31.75 -1.90
C LEU A 3 9.49 -32.34 -2.12
N PHE A 4 8.87 -32.86 -1.04
CA PHE A 4 7.49 -33.32 -0.96
C PHE A 4 6.44 -32.27 -1.36
N ASP A 5 6.75 -30.98 -1.19
CA ASP A 5 5.85 -29.87 -1.52
C ASP A 5 5.76 -29.61 -3.03
N LEU A 6 6.77 -30.05 -3.81
CA LEU A 6 6.80 -29.84 -5.26
C LEU A 6 5.72 -30.65 -5.99
N CYS A 7 5.44 -31.86 -5.52
CA CYS A 7 4.52 -32.81 -6.17
C CYS A 7 3.06 -32.66 -5.80
N ASN A 8 2.79 -31.82 -4.81
CA ASN A 8 1.45 -31.46 -4.38
C ASN A 8 1.11 -30.02 -4.77
N ASN A 9 1.97 -29.35 -5.54
CA ASN A 9 1.71 -28.03 -6.08
C ASN A 9 1.13 -28.13 -7.49
N SER A 10 -0.08 -27.61 -7.68
CA SER A 10 -0.77 -27.70 -8.96
C SER A 10 -0.05 -26.96 -10.10
N GLY A 11 0.68 -25.88 -9.79
CA GLY A 11 1.48 -25.11 -10.74
C GLY A 11 2.70 -25.87 -11.25
N ILE A 12 3.45 -26.52 -10.36
CA ILE A 12 4.65 -27.28 -10.70
C ILE A 12 4.29 -28.52 -11.55
N LEU A 13 3.25 -29.25 -11.16
CA LEU A 13 2.75 -30.38 -11.97
C LEU A 13 2.29 -29.94 -13.37
N THR A 14 1.74 -28.72 -13.49
CA THR A 14 1.37 -28.16 -14.81
C THR A 14 2.60 -27.97 -15.69
N VAL A 15 3.71 -27.46 -15.14
CA VAL A 15 4.97 -27.31 -15.88
C VAL A 15 5.51 -28.67 -16.32
N PHE A 16 5.50 -29.68 -15.44
CA PHE A 16 5.91 -31.03 -15.78
C PHE A 16 5.05 -31.66 -16.88
N LEU A 17 3.72 -31.45 -16.84
CA LEU A 17 2.82 -31.93 -17.90
C LEU A 17 3.15 -31.29 -19.25
N VAL A 18 3.43 -29.98 -19.29
CA VAL A 18 3.83 -29.28 -20.53
C VAL A 18 5.13 -29.86 -21.09
N ILE A 19 6.14 -30.05 -20.24
CA ILE A 19 7.42 -30.64 -20.66
C ILE A 19 7.21 -32.07 -21.19
N LYS A 20 6.37 -32.87 -20.53
CA LYS A 20 6.04 -34.25 -20.96
C LYS A 20 5.38 -34.27 -22.35
N ILE A 21 4.48 -33.34 -22.62
CA ILE A 21 3.83 -33.21 -23.94
C ILE A 21 4.87 -32.82 -25.00
N LEU A 22 5.73 -31.84 -24.73
CA LEU A 22 6.77 -31.40 -25.67
C LEU A 22 7.75 -32.54 -26.02
N LEU A 23 8.21 -33.29 -25.03
CA LEU A 23 9.09 -34.44 -25.23
C LEU A 23 8.41 -35.53 -26.07
N SER A 24 7.12 -35.79 -25.81
CA SER A 24 6.34 -36.76 -26.59
C SER A 24 6.22 -36.35 -28.06
N ILE A 25 5.99 -35.06 -28.34
CA ILE A 25 5.93 -34.52 -29.69
C ILE A 25 7.28 -34.69 -30.41
N ILE A 26 8.39 -34.34 -29.76
CA ILE A 26 9.74 -34.48 -30.32
C ILE A 26 10.03 -35.94 -30.68
N CYS A 27 9.65 -36.87 -29.81
CA CYS A 27 9.86 -38.30 -30.02
C CYS A 27 9.00 -38.89 -31.15
N ILE A 28 7.90 -38.23 -31.55
CA ILE A 28 7.08 -38.64 -32.70
C ILE A 28 7.59 -37.99 -34.00
N ILE A 29 7.94 -36.70 -33.95
CA ILE A 29 8.37 -35.94 -35.14
C ILE A 29 9.72 -36.43 -35.66
N LEU A 30 10.69 -36.71 -34.77
CA LEU A 30 12.03 -37.10 -35.19
C LEU A 30 12.07 -38.42 -35.99
N PRO A 31 11.39 -39.52 -35.58
CA PRO A 31 11.29 -40.73 -36.39
C PRO A 31 10.64 -40.48 -37.75
N ILE A 32 9.61 -39.64 -37.83
CA ILE A 32 8.94 -39.28 -39.09
C ILE A 32 9.92 -38.58 -40.05
N ILE A 33 10.73 -37.63 -39.55
CA ILE A 33 11.76 -36.96 -40.36
C ILE A 33 12.81 -37.95 -40.85
N ILE A 34 13.22 -38.89 -40.00
CA ILE A 34 14.22 -39.91 -40.37
C ILE A 34 13.64 -40.86 -41.43
N MET A 35 12.38 -41.30 -41.28
CA MET A 35 11.69 -42.10 -42.29
C MET A 35 11.58 -41.36 -43.64
N PHE A 36 11.28 -40.07 -43.62
CA PHE A 36 11.23 -39.26 -44.84
C PHE A 36 12.60 -39.13 -45.53
N LYS A 37 13.68 -38.99 -44.74
CA LYS A 37 15.06 -38.98 -45.28
C LYS A 37 15.46 -40.31 -45.91
N ALA A 38 15.08 -41.43 -45.27
CA ALA A 38 15.28 -42.77 -45.81
C ALA A 38 14.54 -42.96 -47.15
N PHE A 39 13.28 -42.55 -47.22
CA PHE A 39 12.49 -42.58 -48.45
C PHE A 39 13.09 -41.70 -49.57
N SER A 40 13.52 -40.50 -49.23
CA SER A 40 14.15 -39.56 -50.18
C SER A 40 15.46 -40.09 -50.76
N SER A 41 16.25 -40.85 -49.97
CA SER A 41 17.48 -41.51 -50.42
C SER A 41 17.17 -42.61 -51.45
N MET A 42 16.16 -43.45 -51.19
CA MET A 42 15.69 -44.46 -52.15
C MET A 42 15.23 -43.87 -53.48
N LEU A 43 14.46 -42.77 -53.43
CA LEU A 43 14.05 -42.05 -54.66
C LEU A 43 15.25 -41.56 -55.47
N LYS A 44 16.33 -41.11 -54.83
CA LYS A 44 17.54 -40.64 -55.54
C LYS A 44 18.28 -41.76 -56.27
N ILE A 45 18.28 -42.98 -55.72
CA ILE A 45 18.86 -44.15 -56.40
C ILE A 45 18.06 -44.43 -57.68
N VAL A 46 16.73 -44.49 -57.56
CA VAL A 46 15.83 -44.82 -58.68
C VAL A 46 15.84 -43.75 -59.77
N ILE A 47 15.84 -42.47 -59.39
CA ILE A 47 15.73 -41.36 -60.36
C ILE A 47 17.08 -40.96 -60.94
N ASN A 48 18.16 -40.97 -60.16
CA ASN A 48 19.46 -40.40 -60.57
C ASN A 48 20.57 -41.43 -60.80
N GLY A 49 20.29 -42.74 -60.69
CA GLY A 49 21.25 -43.80 -60.99
C GLY A 49 22.51 -43.80 -60.12
N LYS A 50 22.42 -43.26 -58.89
CA LYS A 50 23.55 -43.17 -57.95
C LYS A 50 24.01 -44.54 -57.45
N ASP A 51 25.27 -44.62 -57.02
CA ASP A 51 25.87 -45.84 -56.46
C ASP A 51 25.08 -46.35 -55.24
N PHE A 52 24.50 -47.53 -55.42
CA PHE A 52 23.65 -48.24 -54.46
C PHE A 52 24.35 -48.43 -53.11
N THR A 53 25.67 -48.65 -53.09
CA THR A 53 26.41 -48.95 -51.86
C THR A 53 26.48 -47.75 -50.90
N SER A 54 26.67 -46.54 -51.45
CA SER A 54 26.76 -45.30 -50.67
C SER A 54 25.42 -44.91 -50.03
N GLU A 55 24.33 -45.07 -50.78
CA GLU A 55 22.97 -44.74 -50.33
C GLU A 55 22.43 -45.84 -49.38
N LEU A 56 22.80 -47.11 -49.57
CA LEU A 56 22.51 -48.21 -48.64
C LEU A 56 23.16 -47.96 -47.26
N MET A 57 24.41 -47.47 -47.23
CA MET A 57 25.09 -47.11 -45.98
C MET A 57 24.38 -45.94 -45.27
N GLN A 58 23.82 -44.99 -46.03
CA GLN A 58 23.06 -43.86 -45.50
C GLN A 58 21.69 -44.29 -44.95
N LEU A 59 21.05 -45.29 -45.57
CA LEU A 59 19.85 -45.93 -45.07
C LEU A 59 20.11 -46.65 -43.74
N VAL A 60 21.18 -47.46 -43.64
CA VAL A 60 21.54 -48.17 -42.41
C VAL A 60 21.76 -47.19 -41.26
N LYS A 61 22.50 -46.09 -41.51
CA LYS A 61 22.70 -45.02 -40.51
C LYS A 61 21.39 -44.37 -40.08
N SER A 62 20.47 -44.14 -41.03
CA SER A 62 19.16 -43.55 -40.75
C SER A 62 18.28 -44.50 -39.94
N THR A 63 18.26 -45.80 -40.26
CA THR A 63 17.50 -46.81 -39.51
C THR A 63 18.04 -46.97 -38.09
N VAL A 64 19.36 -47.00 -37.89
CA VAL A 64 19.96 -47.04 -36.55
C VAL A 64 19.61 -45.78 -35.76
N ALA A 65 19.68 -44.60 -36.38
CA ALA A 65 19.26 -43.36 -35.73
C ALA A 65 17.77 -43.36 -35.37
N ALA A 66 16.90 -43.90 -36.23
CA ALA A 66 15.47 -44.04 -35.95
C ALA A 66 15.22 -44.98 -34.76
N LEU A 67 15.94 -46.11 -34.68
CA LEU A 67 15.83 -47.05 -33.56
C LEU A 67 16.28 -46.41 -32.25
N ILE A 68 17.38 -45.64 -32.25
CA ILE A 68 17.85 -44.91 -31.07
C ILE A 68 16.79 -43.89 -30.62
N VAL A 69 16.24 -43.11 -31.56
CA VAL A 69 15.21 -42.10 -31.26
C VAL A 69 13.90 -42.74 -30.80
N PHE A 70 13.53 -43.88 -31.36
CA PHE A 70 12.35 -44.64 -30.95
C PHE A 70 12.48 -45.21 -29.55
N LEU A 71 13.71 -45.57 -29.16
CA LEU A 71 14.03 -46.01 -27.80
C LEU A 71 14.22 -44.84 -26.83
N LEU A 72 14.32 -43.58 -27.28
CA LEU A 72 14.51 -42.43 -26.41
C LEU A 72 13.43 -42.26 -25.34
N PRO A 73 12.12 -42.43 -25.58
CA PRO A 73 11.12 -42.36 -24.50
C PRO A 73 11.36 -43.38 -23.39
N THR A 74 11.75 -44.60 -23.75
CA THR A 74 12.05 -45.69 -22.80
C THR A 74 13.38 -45.45 -22.10
N LEU A 75 14.40 -45.03 -22.85
CA LEU A 75 15.72 -44.69 -22.33
C LEU A 75 15.68 -43.43 -21.49
N PHE A 76 14.79 -42.47 -21.76
CA PHE A 76 14.63 -41.25 -20.98
C PHE A 76 14.19 -41.56 -19.56
N GLN A 77 13.39 -42.61 -19.34
CA GLN A 77 13.05 -43.05 -17.99
C GLN A 77 14.29 -43.50 -17.20
N PHE A 78 15.30 -44.05 -17.87
CA PHE A 78 16.59 -44.44 -17.26
C PHE A 78 17.60 -43.29 -17.23
N ILE A 79 17.69 -42.49 -18.30
CA ILE A 79 18.65 -41.38 -18.47
C ILE A 79 18.27 -40.18 -17.62
N PHE A 80 16.99 -39.89 -17.40
CA PHE A 80 16.57 -38.77 -16.56
C PHE A 80 17.05 -38.90 -15.11
N VAL A 81 17.21 -40.14 -14.64
CA VAL A 81 17.79 -40.48 -13.32
C VAL A 81 19.29 -40.14 -13.30
N ASP A 82 20.05 -40.55 -14.31
CA ASP A 82 21.51 -40.36 -14.36
C ASP A 82 21.95 -38.94 -14.77
N LEU A 83 21.22 -38.27 -15.67
CA LEU A 83 21.64 -36.98 -16.27
C LEU A 83 21.41 -35.79 -15.35
N MET A 84 20.43 -35.87 -14.45
CA MET A 84 20.10 -34.79 -13.52
C MET A 84 20.94 -34.80 -12.24
N LYS A 85 21.62 -35.92 -11.88
CA LYS A 85 22.24 -36.10 -10.54
C LYS A 85 21.29 -35.69 -9.39
N ILE A 86 19.98 -35.85 -9.57
CA ILE A 86 18.98 -35.60 -8.54
C ILE A 86 18.57 -36.95 -8.02
N ASP A 87 19.10 -37.32 -6.85
CA ASP A 87 18.99 -38.64 -6.21
C ASP A 87 17.58 -38.93 -5.63
N ASP A 88 16.59 -38.13 -6.00
CA ASP A 88 15.25 -38.23 -5.46
C ASP A 88 14.32 -38.95 -6.43
N THR A 89 14.21 -40.27 -6.22
CA THR A 89 13.13 -41.13 -6.74
C THR A 89 11.73 -40.47 -6.68
N MET A 90 11.55 -39.54 -5.74
CA MET A 90 10.36 -38.70 -5.60
C MET A 90 10.10 -37.74 -6.78
N VAL A 91 11.10 -37.04 -7.31
CA VAL A 91 10.94 -36.08 -8.42
C VAL A 91 10.60 -36.81 -9.72
N VAL A 92 11.22 -37.96 -9.93
CA VAL A 92 10.91 -38.84 -11.07
C VAL A 92 9.47 -39.32 -10.98
N SER A 93 9.03 -39.77 -9.79
CA SER A 93 7.63 -40.17 -9.55
C SER A 93 6.64 -39.00 -9.73
N CYS A 94 7.08 -37.78 -9.46
CA CYS A 94 6.33 -36.54 -9.64
C CYS A 94 6.02 -36.28 -11.11
N PHE A 95 7.07 -36.35 -11.93
CA PHE A 95 7.04 -36.09 -13.35
C PHE A 95 6.24 -37.17 -14.10
N THR A 96 6.43 -38.45 -13.74
CA THR A 96 5.69 -39.56 -14.33
C THR A 96 4.19 -39.46 -14.05
N ASN A 97 3.82 -39.11 -12.80
CA ASN A 97 2.44 -38.98 -12.33
C ASN A 97 1.80 -37.61 -12.59
N ALA A 98 2.47 -36.67 -13.26
CA ALA A 98 1.89 -35.41 -13.68
C ALA A 98 0.80 -35.68 -14.74
N SER A 99 -0.47 -35.52 -14.34
CA SER A 99 -1.65 -35.69 -15.18
C SER A 99 -2.62 -34.53 -15.00
N LEU A 100 -3.43 -34.27 -16.03
CA LEU A 100 -4.45 -33.23 -15.98
C LEU A 100 -5.46 -33.47 -14.84
N GLU A 101 -5.82 -34.74 -14.61
CA GLU A 101 -6.73 -35.16 -13.54
C GLU A 101 -6.18 -34.80 -12.15
N LYS A 102 -4.91 -35.14 -11.88
CA LYS A 102 -4.26 -34.83 -10.59
C LYS A 102 -4.11 -33.33 -10.37
N ILE A 103 -3.78 -32.57 -11.41
CA ILE A 103 -3.68 -31.11 -11.36
C ILE A 103 -5.03 -30.48 -11.04
N ASN A 104 -6.10 -30.93 -11.70
CA ASN A 104 -7.44 -30.41 -11.46
C ASN A 104 -7.90 -30.71 -10.04
N LYS A 105 -7.65 -31.92 -9.53
CA LYS A 105 -7.95 -32.29 -8.15
C LYS A 105 -7.25 -31.36 -7.14
N LEU A 106 -5.93 -31.15 -7.30
CA LEU A 106 -5.17 -30.26 -6.41
C LEU A 106 -5.64 -28.80 -6.48
N ARG A 107 -6.01 -28.31 -7.67
CA ARG A 107 -6.58 -26.95 -7.82
C ARG A 107 -7.91 -26.79 -7.11
N GLU A 108 -8.76 -27.82 -7.14
CA GLU A 108 -10.01 -27.80 -6.38
C GLU A 108 -9.77 -27.84 -4.87
N GLU A 109 -8.84 -28.67 -4.39
CA GLU A 109 -8.44 -28.69 -2.99
C GLU A 109 -7.86 -27.34 -2.52
N GLU A 110 -6.99 -26.71 -3.34
CA GLU A 110 -6.45 -25.37 -3.11
C GLU A 110 -7.57 -24.31 -3.06
N ARG A 111 -8.57 -24.40 -3.96
CA ARG A 111 -9.73 -23.50 -3.99
C ARG A 111 -10.63 -23.64 -2.78
N VAL A 112 -10.92 -24.87 -2.35
CA VAL A 112 -11.73 -25.15 -1.16
C VAL A 112 -11.02 -24.63 0.09
N SER A 113 -9.73 -24.94 0.26
CA SER A 113 -8.92 -24.46 1.39
C SER A 113 -8.86 -22.93 1.45
N ASN A 114 -8.67 -22.26 0.31
CA ASN A 114 -8.65 -20.79 0.28
C ASN A 114 -10.03 -20.19 0.60
N LYS A 115 -11.12 -20.82 0.14
CA LYS A 115 -12.49 -20.38 0.45
C LYS A 115 -12.84 -20.55 1.93
N GLU A 116 -12.35 -21.59 2.57
CA GLU A 116 -12.50 -21.80 4.02
C GLU A 116 -11.69 -20.78 4.83
N LYS A 117 -10.41 -20.55 4.48
CA LYS A 117 -9.58 -19.51 5.10
C LYS A 117 -10.20 -18.12 4.98
N LEU A 118 -10.76 -17.78 3.82
CA LEU A 118 -11.47 -16.51 3.60
C LEU A 118 -12.74 -16.39 4.46
N LYS A 119 -13.47 -17.49 4.68
CA LYS A 119 -14.64 -17.49 5.59
C LYS A 119 -14.22 -17.31 7.04
N ASP A 120 -13.16 -17.98 7.47
CA ASP A 120 -12.65 -17.87 8.85
C ASP A 120 -12.09 -16.46 9.13
N GLU A 121 -11.34 -15.89 8.18
CA GLU A 121 -10.84 -14.51 8.29
C GLU A 121 -11.97 -13.48 8.34
N ASN A 122 -13.01 -13.63 7.51
CA ASN A 122 -14.16 -12.74 7.53
C ASN A 122 -14.99 -12.87 8.82
N THR A 123 -15.11 -14.09 9.36
CA THR A 123 -15.79 -14.34 10.64
C THR A 123 -15.02 -13.72 11.81
N LYS A 124 -13.68 -13.84 11.81
CA LYS A 124 -12.81 -13.24 12.83
C LYS A 124 -12.82 -11.70 12.76
N LYS A 125 -12.77 -11.13 11.55
CA LYS A 125 -12.94 -9.68 11.34
C LYS A 125 -14.31 -9.19 11.83
N ALA A 126 -15.38 -9.95 11.60
CA ALA A 126 -16.71 -9.61 12.09
C ALA A 126 -16.80 -9.67 13.63
N SER A 127 -16.16 -10.65 14.29
CA SER A 127 -16.11 -10.71 15.76
C SER A 127 -15.29 -9.57 16.36
N ASP A 128 -14.16 -9.21 15.74
CA ASP A 128 -13.29 -8.14 16.22
C ASP A 128 -13.96 -6.76 16.09
N VAL A 129 -14.69 -6.53 14.99
CA VAL A 129 -15.50 -5.31 14.80
C VAL A 129 -16.63 -5.21 15.82
N ASN A 130 -17.30 -6.33 16.15
CA ASN A 130 -18.36 -6.32 17.17
C ASN A 130 -17.81 -6.06 18.56
N LYS A 131 -16.66 -6.64 18.91
CA LYS A 131 -15.97 -6.40 20.19
C LYS A 131 -15.48 -4.96 20.31
N GLN A 132 -14.98 -4.36 19.24
CA GLN A 132 -14.61 -2.94 19.21
C GLN A 132 -15.83 -2.03 19.39
N LYS A 133 -16.97 -2.33 18.74
CA LYS A 133 -18.22 -1.58 18.93
C LYS A 133 -18.76 -1.67 20.36
N GLU A 134 -18.56 -2.81 21.03
CA GLU A 134 -18.97 -3.00 22.42
C GLU A 134 -18.08 -2.19 23.38
N ILE A 135 -16.76 -2.24 23.21
CA ILE A 135 -15.80 -1.39 23.94
C ILE A 135 -16.09 0.10 23.71
N GLU A 136 -16.43 0.49 22.48
CA GLU A 136 -16.79 1.87 22.15
C GLU A 136 -18.09 2.33 22.84
N ARG A 137 -19.10 1.45 22.92
CA ARG A 137 -20.34 1.71 23.67
C ARG A 137 -20.07 1.87 25.17
N GLU A 138 -19.25 1.00 25.76
CA GLU A 138 -18.87 1.12 27.17
C GLU A 138 -18.07 2.38 27.46
N ASN A 139 -17.12 2.73 26.58
CA ASN A 139 -16.33 3.95 26.71
C ASN A 139 -17.19 5.20 26.56
N ASN A 140 -18.15 5.21 25.63
CA ASN A 140 -19.10 6.31 25.48
C ASN A 140 -20.03 6.44 26.68
N LYS A 141 -20.44 5.31 27.28
CA LYS A 141 -21.22 5.30 28.53
C LYS A 141 -20.41 5.89 29.69
N LYS A 142 -19.18 5.42 29.92
CA LYS A 142 -18.27 5.96 30.94
C LYS A 142 -17.97 7.44 30.72
N LYS A 143 -17.77 7.86 29.48
CA LYS A 143 -17.56 9.28 29.11
C LYS A 143 -18.78 10.14 29.45
N LYS A 144 -19.99 9.61 29.22
CA LYS A 144 -21.24 10.29 29.58
C LYS A 144 -21.40 10.40 31.10
N GLU A 145 -21.09 9.34 31.84
CA GLU A 145 -21.10 9.34 33.31
C GLU A 145 -20.08 10.35 33.88
N LEU A 146 -18.85 10.37 33.35
CA LEU A 146 -17.83 11.37 33.72
C LEU A 146 -18.26 12.80 33.40
N TYR A 147 -18.94 13.02 32.28
CA TYR A 147 -19.42 14.35 31.89
C TYR A 147 -20.54 14.84 32.82
N GLU A 148 -21.46 13.97 33.21
CA GLU A 148 -22.50 14.31 34.20
C GLU A 148 -21.90 14.56 35.59
N GLU A 149 -20.87 13.81 35.99
CA GLU A 149 -20.13 14.07 37.24
C GLU A 149 -19.38 15.40 37.19
N TYR A 150 -18.70 15.69 36.09
CA TYR A 150 -18.03 16.97 35.86
C TYR A 150 -19.02 18.15 35.87
N LYS A 151 -20.18 17.98 35.25
CA LYS A 151 -21.25 18.99 35.23
C LYS A 151 -21.77 19.29 36.64
N LYS A 152 -21.97 18.26 37.48
CA LYS A 152 -22.37 18.43 38.88
C LYS A 152 -21.31 19.17 39.70
N LYS A 153 -20.03 18.81 39.54
CA LYS A 153 -18.91 19.53 40.21
C LYS A 153 -18.81 20.98 39.75
N LYS A 154 -19.00 21.25 38.46
CA LYS A 154 -19.03 22.61 37.91
C LYS A 154 -20.22 23.44 38.44
N GLU A 155 -21.39 22.84 38.61
CA GLU A 155 -22.57 23.50 39.20
C GLU A 155 -22.41 23.76 40.71
N GLU A 156 -21.59 22.98 41.41
CA GLU A 156 -21.17 23.21 42.80
C GLU A 156 -20.10 24.32 42.90
N ASP A 157 -19.09 24.30 42.01
CA ASP A 157 -18.04 25.34 41.91
C ASP A 157 -18.60 26.71 41.46
N GLU A 158 -19.60 26.73 40.57
CA GLU A 158 -20.29 27.95 40.12
C GLU A 158 -21.14 28.62 41.22
N ARG A 159 -21.47 27.91 42.31
CA ARG A 159 -22.14 28.51 43.48
C ARG A 159 -21.17 29.17 44.46
N GLU A 160 -19.88 28.84 44.40
CA GLU A 160 -18.84 29.43 45.24
C GLU A 160 -17.97 30.48 44.53
N GLN A 161 -18.03 30.58 43.19
CA GLN A 161 -17.32 31.60 42.42
C GLN A 161 -18.27 32.48 41.59
N ASN A 162 -19.10 33.26 42.28
CA ASN A 162 -19.77 34.39 41.65
C ASN A 162 -18.81 35.59 41.56
N SER A 163 -17.76 35.46 40.73
CA SER A 163 -17.02 36.57 40.11
C SER A 163 -16.06 36.06 39.03
N ASN A 164 -16.28 36.51 37.79
CA ASN A 164 -15.40 36.40 36.60
C ASN A 164 -15.05 35.01 36.04
N SER A 165 -15.58 34.68 34.86
CA SER A 165 -14.88 34.91 33.58
C SER A 165 -15.54 34.11 32.45
N GLY A 166 -16.28 34.79 31.56
CA GLY A 166 -16.48 34.29 30.21
C GLY A 166 -15.16 34.36 29.47
N SER A 167 -14.69 33.24 28.92
CA SER A 167 -13.44 33.19 28.17
C SER A 167 -13.58 33.91 26.83
N ASN A 168 -13.54 35.24 26.86
CA ASN A 168 -13.11 36.06 25.74
C ASN A 168 -11.63 35.73 25.49
N VAL A 169 -11.37 34.90 24.48
CA VAL A 169 -10.01 34.70 23.99
C VAL A 169 -9.64 35.97 23.22
N ASN A 170 -8.94 36.88 23.89
CA ASN A 170 -8.31 38.03 23.25
C ASN A 170 -7.18 37.52 22.35
N PHE A 171 -7.48 37.32 21.06
CA PHE A 171 -6.45 37.28 20.04
C PHE A 171 -5.63 38.57 20.12
N SER A 172 -4.30 38.44 20.14
CA SER A 172 -3.42 39.60 20.02
C SER A 172 -3.80 40.38 18.75
N ASN A 173 -4.23 41.63 18.94
CA ASN A 173 -5.12 42.34 18.01
C ASN A 173 -4.42 42.89 16.74
N THR A 174 -3.45 42.17 16.16
CA THR A 174 -2.73 42.61 14.95
C THR A 174 -2.25 41.50 14.00
N GLY A 175 -2.51 40.21 14.26
CA GLY A 175 -2.00 39.09 13.45
C GLY A 175 -3.08 38.26 12.75
N THR A 176 -2.78 37.77 11.53
CA THR A 176 -3.58 36.73 10.85
C THR A 176 -3.56 35.43 11.66
N ILE A 177 -4.73 34.82 11.86
CA ILE A 177 -4.87 33.54 12.58
C ILE A 177 -4.54 32.38 11.62
N ASN A 178 -3.75 31.42 12.10
CA ASN A 178 -3.36 30.22 11.37
C ASN A 178 -4.15 29.01 11.87
N ILE A 179 -4.69 28.21 10.96
CA ILE A 179 -5.33 26.93 11.25
C ILE A 179 -4.48 25.83 10.62
N PHE A 180 -3.99 24.89 11.41
CA PHE A 180 -3.22 23.73 10.96
C PHE A 180 -4.10 22.49 11.03
N VAL A 181 -4.42 21.92 9.88
CA VAL A 181 -5.18 20.67 9.75
C VAL A 181 -4.22 19.55 9.39
N GLY A 182 -4.23 18.43 10.12
CA GLY A 182 -3.28 17.37 9.81
C GLY A 182 -3.44 16.03 10.53
N ASP A 183 -2.51 15.14 10.22
CA ASP A 183 -2.41 13.79 10.76
C ASP A 183 -1.52 13.74 12.03
N SER A 184 -0.98 12.56 12.36
CA SER A 184 -0.08 12.35 13.51
C SER A 184 1.14 13.28 13.48
N ARG A 185 1.61 13.68 12.30
CA ARG A 185 2.78 14.57 12.20
C ARG A 185 2.41 15.99 12.59
N THR A 186 1.16 16.41 12.41
CA THR A 186 0.67 17.70 12.91
C THR A 186 0.40 17.66 14.41
N VAL A 187 0.07 16.49 14.98
CA VAL A 187 0.06 16.30 16.45
C VAL A 187 1.47 16.51 17.03
N GLY A 188 2.51 15.98 16.38
CA GLY A 188 3.91 16.21 16.75
C GLY A 188 4.36 17.67 16.60
N LEU A 189 3.92 18.33 15.52
CA LEU A 189 4.11 19.77 15.32
C LEU A 189 3.48 20.58 16.46
N CYS A 190 2.20 20.34 16.74
CA CYS A 190 1.47 20.97 17.84
C CYS A 190 2.24 20.82 19.15
N THR A 191 2.57 19.58 19.52
CA THR A 191 3.28 19.26 20.77
C THR A 191 4.61 20.01 20.88
N THR A 192 5.36 20.11 19.77
CA THR A 192 6.65 20.80 19.76
C THR A 192 6.52 22.31 19.92
N ILE A 193 5.51 22.92 19.28
CA ILE A 193 5.32 24.38 19.27
C ILE A 193 4.69 24.88 20.57
N THR A 194 3.78 24.09 21.15
CA THR A 194 3.12 24.42 22.42
C THR A 194 3.99 24.06 23.63
N GLY A 195 4.93 23.12 23.49
CA GLY A 195 5.63 22.49 24.61
C GLY A 195 4.72 21.59 25.46
N ASP A 196 3.50 21.30 24.99
CA ASP A 196 2.46 20.58 25.73
C ASP A 196 1.60 19.74 24.78
N SER A 197 1.65 18.42 24.95
CA SER A 197 0.91 17.45 24.15
C SER A 197 -0.58 17.36 24.50
N SER A 198 -0.99 17.91 25.65
CA SER A 198 -2.39 17.85 26.09
C SER A 198 -3.30 18.55 25.07
N GLY A 199 -4.34 17.86 24.61
CA GLY A 199 -5.27 18.39 23.61
C GLY A 199 -4.71 18.56 22.18
N CYS A 200 -3.44 18.21 21.89
CA CYS A 200 -2.93 18.25 20.51
C CYS A 200 -3.56 17.17 19.61
N SER A 201 -4.11 16.10 20.20
CA SER A 201 -4.97 15.14 19.48
C SER A 201 -6.43 15.55 19.62
N TYR A 202 -7.11 15.74 18.50
CA TYR A 202 -8.48 16.21 18.43
C TYR A 202 -9.45 15.35 19.24
N SER A 203 -9.30 14.03 19.21
CA SER A 203 -10.09 13.08 20.01
C SER A 203 -10.08 13.35 21.52
N ASN A 204 -9.00 13.98 22.02
CA ASN A 204 -8.76 14.16 23.45
C ASN A 204 -9.15 15.55 23.95
N GLY A 205 -9.06 16.58 23.10
CA GLY A 205 -9.27 17.97 23.52
C GLY A 205 -9.91 18.89 22.49
N GLY A 206 -10.36 18.37 21.34
CA GLY A 206 -10.85 19.20 20.24
C GLY A 206 -9.73 19.99 19.56
N ALA A 207 -10.04 21.17 19.03
CA ALA A 207 -9.04 22.05 18.45
C ALA A 207 -8.17 22.67 19.55
N LYS A 208 -6.84 22.59 19.44
CA LYS A 208 -5.92 23.24 20.38
C LYS A 208 -5.59 24.66 19.91
N TYR A 209 -5.83 25.63 20.78
CA TYR A 209 -5.53 27.04 20.53
C TYR A 209 -4.23 27.41 21.24
N TYR A 210 -3.31 28.06 20.53
CA TYR A 210 -2.04 28.52 21.08
C TYR A 210 -1.58 29.77 20.33
N ASN A 211 -1.56 30.92 21.02
CA ASN A 211 -1.32 32.22 20.40
C ASN A 211 -2.27 32.47 19.20
N ASN A 212 -1.73 32.75 18.02
CA ASN A 212 -2.49 32.94 16.78
C ASN A 212 -2.63 31.63 15.98
N ASP A 213 -2.30 30.48 16.57
CA ASP A 213 -2.36 29.17 15.91
C ASP A 213 -3.47 28.30 16.49
N ILE A 214 -4.16 27.59 15.60
CA ILE A 214 -5.22 26.63 15.92
C ILE A 214 -4.84 25.29 15.29
N PHE A 215 -4.65 24.26 16.10
CA PHE A 215 -4.30 22.92 15.65
C PHE A 215 -5.53 22.01 15.67
N ILE A 216 -5.86 21.45 14.50
CA ILE A 216 -6.91 20.46 14.30
C ILE A 216 -6.23 19.21 13.73
N ALA A 217 -5.70 18.37 14.63
CA ALA A 217 -4.86 17.25 14.25
C ALA A 217 -5.22 15.98 15.00
N GLN A 218 -5.10 14.82 14.34
CA GLN A 218 -5.32 13.54 14.99
C GLN A 218 -4.47 12.43 14.37
N GLY A 219 -3.97 11.54 15.22
CA GLY A 219 -3.11 10.44 14.82
C GLY A 219 -3.76 9.51 13.80
N SER A 220 -2.97 9.01 12.86
CA SER A 220 -3.38 8.00 11.85
C SER A 220 -4.48 8.42 10.88
N MET A 221 -4.88 9.70 10.85
CA MET A 221 -5.99 10.16 10.03
C MET A 221 -5.61 10.33 8.55
N SER A 222 -6.52 9.92 7.66
CA SER A 222 -6.46 10.14 6.21
C SER A 222 -7.65 11.00 5.73
N TYR A 223 -8.01 10.93 4.45
CA TYR A 223 -9.05 11.75 3.85
C TYR A 223 -10.42 11.59 4.51
N SER A 224 -10.78 10.38 4.94
CA SER A 224 -12.09 10.12 5.56
C SER A 224 -12.34 11.02 6.77
N TRP A 225 -11.34 11.18 7.65
CA TRP A 225 -11.44 12.05 8.81
C TRP A 225 -11.36 13.54 8.43
N PHE A 226 -10.49 13.89 7.48
CA PHE A 226 -10.43 15.26 6.97
C PHE A 226 -11.82 15.71 6.49
N ASN A 227 -12.48 14.89 5.68
CA ASN A 227 -13.79 15.21 5.10
C ASN A 227 -14.92 15.19 6.15
N SER A 228 -14.98 14.16 6.99
CA SER A 228 -16.10 13.98 7.93
C SER A 228 -16.01 14.83 9.20
N THR A 229 -14.79 15.22 9.60
CA THR A 229 -14.55 15.91 10.88
C THR A 229 -13.84 17.24 10.68
N ALA A 230 -12.63 17.23 10.13
CA ALA A 230 -11.77 18.42 10.15
C ALA A 230 -12.39 19.61 9.38
N ILE A 231 -12.97 19.37 8.19
CA ILE A 231 -13.65 20.42 7.43
C ILE A 231 -14.80 21.05 8.25
N GLY A 232 -15.59 20.23 8.95
CA GLY A 232 -16.68 20.71 9.79
C GLY A 232 -16.18 21.63 10.90
N VAL A 233 -15.13 21.23 11.60
CA VAL A 233 -14.51 22.02 12.67
C VAL A 233 -13.95 23.33 12.14
N VAL A 234 -13.22 23.30 11.02
CA VAL A 234 -12.71 24.52 10.37
C VAL A 234 -13.88 25.43 10.03
N ASN A 235 -14.92 24.93 9.35
CA ASN A 235 -16.07 25.74 8.97
C ASN A 235 -16.76 26.39 10.19
N SER A 236 -16.89 25.68 11.31
CA SER A 236 -17.43 26.25 12.56
C SER A 236 -16.57 27.41 13.09
N ILE A 237 -15.24 27.30 13.04
CA ILE A 237 -14.32 28.37 13.46
C ILE A 237 -14.48 29.61 12.56
N LEU A 238 -14.52 29.38 11.24
CA LEU A 238 -14.67 30.46 10.25
C LEU A 238 -16.01 31.19 10.43
N GLN A 239 -17.10 30.44 10.63
CA GLN A 239 -18.45 31.00 10.83
C GLN A 239 -18.58 31.76 12.15
N SER A 240 -17.88 31.32 13.20
CA SER A 240 -17.89 32.01 14.50
C SER A 240 -17.19 33.37 14.45
N ASN A 241 -16.37 33.61 13.42
CA ASN A 241 -15.53 34.81 13.30
C ASN A 241 -15.51 35.33 11.84
N PRO A 242 -16.67 35.74 11.30
CA PRO A 242 -16.86 35.95 9.85
C PRO A 242 -16.02 37.10 9.27
N ASN A 243 -15.57 38.03 10.11
CA ASN A 243 -14.76 39.18 9.69
C ASN A 243 -13.24 38.92 9.77
N THR A 244 -12.83 37.71 10.18
CA THR A 244 -11.43 37.36 10.31
C THR A 244 -10.94 36.61 9.07
N LYS A 245 -9.80 37.05 8.52
CA LYS A 245 -9.10 36.32 7.46
C LYS A 245 -8.15 35.30 8.09
N TYR A 246 -8.24 34.04 7.66
CA TYR A 246 -7.45 32.93 8.17
C TYR A 246 -6.44 32.44 7.13
N ASN A 247 -5.31 31.90 7.62
CA ASN A 247 -4.41 31.04 6.87
C ASN A 247 -4.69 29.59 7.25
N ILE A 248 -5.22 28.80 6.32
CA ILE A 248 -5.58 27.40 6.55
C ILE A 248 -4.51 26.51 5.93
N TYR A 249 -3.61 25.98 6.75
CA TYR A 249 -2.56 25.05 6.36
C TYR A 249 -3.10 23.62 6.39
N SER A 250 -3.05 22.93 5.26
CA SER A 250 -3.35 21.50 5.22
C SER A 250 -2.08 20.67 5.10
N LEU A 251 -1.81 19.89 6.15
CA LEU A 251 -0.67 18.99 6.31
C LEU A 251 -1.09 17.51 6.22
N MET A 252 -2.18 17.24 5.49
CA MET A 252 -2.71 15.90 5.29
C MET A 252 -1.98 15.16 4.15
N GLY A 253 -2.03 13.82 4.16
CA GLY A 253 -1.81 13.02 2.96
C GLY A 253 -0.84 11.85 3.09
N VAL A 254 -0.04 11.74 4.16
CA VAL A 254 0.90 10.60 4.29
C VAL A 254 0.19 9.26 4.48
N ASN A 255 -0.98 9.29 5.12
CA ASN A 255 -1.82 8.12 5.26
C ASN A 255 -2.66 7.96 4.00
N MET A 256 -2.57 6.80 3.34
CA MET A 256 -3.33 6.47 2.12
C MET A 256 -2.99 7.35 0.91
N LEU A 257 -1.72 7.76 0.77
CA LEU A 257 -1.17 8.64 -0.28
C LEU A 257 -1.84 8.47 -1.66
N LEU A 258 -1.55 7.36 -2.34
CA LEU A 258 -2.02 7.15 -3.72
C LEU A 258 -3.51 6.82 -3.82
N TYR A 259 -4.14 6.43 -2.71
CA TYR A 259 -5.54 6.03 -2.68
C TYR A 259 -6.50 7.22 -2.53
N ASP A 260 -6.09 8.26 -1.79
CA ASP A 260 -6.95 9.37 -1.41
C ASP A 260 -6.64 10.70 -2.13
N ILE A 261 -5.56 10.79 -2.90
CA ILE A 261 -5.11 12.06 -3.54
C ILE A 261 -6.21 12.74 -4.37
N ASP A 262 -6.97 12.00 -5.18
CA ASP A 262 -8.02 12.59 -6.02
C ASP A 262 -9.18 13.14 -5.19
N LYS A 263 -9.46 12.51 -4.04
CA LYS A 263 -10.48 12.98 -3.10
C LYS A 263 -10.05 14.26 -2.41
N TYR A 264 -8.78 14.35 -2.00
CA TYR A 264 -8.20 15.58 -1.48
C TYR A 264 -8.28 16.72 -2.49
N ILE A 265 -7.86 16.49 -3.75
CA ILE A 265 -7.93 17.47 -4.83
C ILE A 265 -9.36 17.98 -5.02
N SER A 266 -10.32 17.07 -5.11
CA SER A 266 -11.75 17.41 -5.26
C SER A 266 -12.24 18.28 -4.10
N SER A 267 -11.94 17.89 -2.85
CA SER A 267 -12.33 18.66 -1.67
C SER A 267 -11.69 20.05 -1.64
N TYR A 268 -10.39 20.19 -1.92
CA TYR A 268 -9.76 21.52 -1.87
C TYR A 268 -10.30 22.46 -2.95
N ASN A 269 -10.54 21.99 -4.17
CA ASN A 269 -11.16 22.80 -5.23
C ASN A 269 -12.58 23.26 -4.84
N SER A 270 -13.36 22.37 -4.20
CA SER A 270 -14.68 22.72 -3.68
C SER A 270 -14.61 23.74 -2.54
N LEU A 271 -13.70 23.55 -1.58
CA LEU A 271 -13.52 24.47 -0.45
C LEU A 271 -13.03 25.85 -0.90
N ALA A 272 -12.10 25.90 -1.86
CA ALA A 272 -11.53 27.14 -2.39
C ALA A 272 -12.56 28.06 -3.03
N THR A 273 -13.62 27.49 -3.63
CA THR A 273 -14.72 28.25 -4.23
C THR A 273 -15.94 28.37 -3.30
N GLY A 274 -16.02 27.49 -2.30
CA GLY A 274 -17.12 27.40 -1.34
C GLY A 274 -16.80 27.98 0.02
N SER A 275 -16.81 27.15 1.06
CA SER A 275 -16.78 27.60 2.46
C SER A 275 -15.47 28.30 2.85
N TRP A 276 -14.38 28.12 2.10
CA TRP A 276 -13.08 28.72 2.40
C TRP A 276 -12.68 29.85 1.43
N LYS A 277 -13.59 30.29 0.55
CA LYS A 277 -13.31 31.26 -0.53
C LYS A 277 -12.71 32.61 -0.08
N ASN A 278 -12.98 33.02 1.16
CA ASN A 278 -12.51 34.29 1.72
C ASN A 278 -11.24 34.14 2.59
N HIS A 279 -10.63 32.96 2.62
CA HIS A 279 -9.47 32.63 3.43
C HIS A 279 -8.33 32.12 2.56
N ASN A 280 -7.09 32.22 3.06
CA ASN A 280 -5.93 31.69 2.36
C ASN A 280 -5.84 30.19 2.62
N ILE A 281 -5.74 29.37 1.57
CA ILE A 281 -5.58 27.92 1.66
C ILE A 281 -4.14 27.60 1.30
N LEU A 282 -3.38 27.09 2.27
CA LEU A 282 -1.99 26.70 2.09
C LEU A 282 -1.90 25.18 2.04
N LEU A 283 -1.73 24.65 0.84
CA LEU A 283 -1.50 23.22 0.61
C LEU A 283 -0.04 22.93 0.91
N VAL A 284 0.23 22.20 1.99
CA VAL A 284 1.59 21.85 2.41
C VAL A 284 1.96 20.53 1.75
N SER A 285 3.16 20.46 1.17
CA SER A 285 3.69 19.19 0.67
C SER A 285 3.74 18.15 1.79
N VAL A 286 3.39 16.90 1.50
CA VAL A 286 3.76 15.77 2.35
C VAL A 286 5.27 15.71 2.37
N ASN A 287 5.87 15.73 3.56
CA ASN A 287 7.32 15.78 3.75
C ASN A 287 7.99 14.40 3.62
N PRO A 288 9.32 14.34 3.41
CA PRO A 288 10.02 13.07 3.24
C PRO A 288 10.01 12.21 4.51
N VAL A 289 10.24 10.91 4.32
CA VAL A 289 10.46 9.92 5.38
C VAL A 289 11.86 9.32 5.28
N ASP A 290 12.38 8.81 6.39
CA ASP A 290 13.54 7.92 6.39
C ASP A 290 13.04 6.50 6.15
N GLU A 291 13.03 6.09 4.88
CA GLU A 291 12.51 4.78 4.46
C GLU A 291 13.25 3.60 5.09
N VAL A 292 14.51 3.76 5.49
CA VAL A 292 15.28 2.67 6.11
C VAL A 292 14.83 2.51 7.54
N LYS A 293 14.74 3.62 8.28
CA LYS A 293 14.35 3.62 9.68
C LYS A 293 12.89 3.24 9.86
N GLU A 294 11.99 3.78 9.04
CA GLU A 294 10.54 3.56 9.20
C GLU A 294 10.16 2.07 9.13
N ARG A 295 10.90 1.28 8.34
CA ARG A 295 10.67 -0.17 8.19
C ARG A 295 10.88 -0.92 9.49
N GLN A 296 11.78 -0.43 10.34
CA GLN A 296 12.03 -1.01 11.67
C GLN A 296 10.85 -0.79 12.62
N TYR A 297 9.98 0.18 12.32
CA TYR A 297 8.80 0.55 13.11
C TYR A 297 7.48 0.12 12.44
N GLY A 298 7.55 -0.69 11.37
CA GLY A 298 6.37 -1.23 10.69
C GLY A 298 5.69 -0.27 9.72
N TYR A 299 6.32 0.86 9.40
CA TYR A 299 5.86 1.76 8.35
C TYR A 299 6.43 1.35 6.98
N SER A 300 5.80 1.82 5.91
CA SER A 300 6.16 1.45 4.54
C SER A 300 5.94 2.58 3.54
N THR A 301 6.07 3.83 3.97
CA THR A 301 5.81 5.01 3.13
C THR A 301 6.98 5.25 2.15
N LYS A 302 6.70 5.45 0.87
CA LYS A 302 7.76 5.70 -0.11
C LYS A 302 7.88 7.19 -0.44
N ASN A 303 9.11 7.71 -0.45
CA ASN A 303 9.38 9.07 -0.89
C ASN A 303 8.97 9.28 -2.36
N ASN A 304 9.05 8.24 -3.20
CA ASN A 304 8.53 8.28 -4.56
C ASN A 304 7.00 8.48 -4.61
N ASP A 305 6.26 7.83 -3.72
CA ASP A 305 4.80 7.99 -3.62
C ASP A 305 4.45 9.38 -3.08
N ILE A 306 5.23 9.88 -2.10
CA ILE A 306 5.12 11.25 -1.57
C ILE A 306 5.35 12.27 -2.69
N MET A 307 6.41 12.13 -3.48
CA MET A 307 6.68 13.03 -4.61
C MET A 307 5.56 13.00 -5.66
N SER A 308 5.02 11.82 -5.94
CA SER A 308 3.88 11.65 -6.85
C SER A 308 2.61 12.34 -6.32
N PHE A 309 2.30 12.14 -5.03
CA PHE A 309 1.20 12.82 -4.35
C PHE A 309 1.35 14.35 -4.41
N ASN A 310 2.52 14.85 -4.02
CA ASN A 310 2.84 16.28 -4.00
C ASN A 310 2.70 16.92 -5.38
N SER A 311 3.25 16.27 -6.42
CA SER A 311 3.15 16.71 -7.80
C SER A 311 1.70 16.77 -8.27
N LYS A 312 0.91 15.73 -7.99
CA LYS A 312 -0.50 15.67 -8.37
C LYS A 312 -1.33 16.73 -7.63
N LEU A 313 -1.13 16.91 -6.32
CA LEU A 313 -1.82 17.92 -5.52
C LEU A 313 -1.54 19.33 -6.04
N ARG A 314 -0.25 19.66 -6.25
CA ARG A 314 0.20 20.97 -6.74
C ARG A 314 -0.38 21.31 -8.12
N SER A 315 -0.48 20.32 -9.00
CA SER A 315 -0.88 20.54 -10.39
C SER A 315 -2.40 20.64 -10.58
N ASN A 316 -3.19 20.09 -9.66
CA ASN A 316 -4.63 19.90 -9.85
C ASN A 316 -5.51 20.68 -8.87
N VAL A 317 -4.93 21.36 -7.87
CA VAL A 317 -5.66 22.31 -7.03
C VAL A 317 -5.28 23.73 -7.40
N SER A 318 -6.26 24.53 -7.76
CA SER A 318 -6.06 25.92 -8.19
C SER A 318 -7.15 26.83 -7.64
N GLY A 319 -6.82 28.11 -7.49
CA GLY A 319 -7.73 29.13 -6.97
C GLY A 319 -6.96 30.38 -6.56
N ASN A 320 -7.59 31.55 -6.65
CA ASN A 320 -6.93 32.82 -6.32
C ASN A 320 -6.52 32.92 -4.84
N ASN A 321 -7.11 32.10 -3.99
CA ASN A 321 -6.83 32.00 -2.56
C ASN A 321 -6.05 30.74 -2.18
N VAL A 322 -5.57 29.95 -3.15
CA VAL A 322 -4.81 28.71 -2.92
C VAL A 322 -3.33 28.95 -3.18
N LYS A 323 -2.46 28.54 -2.25
CA LYS A 323 -1.01 28.57 -2.38
C LYS A 323 -0.42 27.22 -2.03
N TYR A 324 0.54 26.75 -2.82
CA TYR A 324 1.30 25.54 -2.51
C TYR A 324 2.57 25.91 -1.71
N CYS A 325 2.76 25.30 -0.54
CA CYS A 325 3.93 25.47 0.31
C CYS A 325 4.82 24.22 0.22
N ASP A 326 5.95 24.35 -0.49
CA ASP A 326 6.93 23.27 -0.64
C ASP A 326 7.84 23.18 0.60
N THR A 327 7.38 22.40 1.58
CA THR A 327 8.15 22.01 2.77
C THR A 327 9.01 20.77 2.53
N TYR A 328 8.67 19.95 1.54
CA TYR A 328 9.42 18.74 1.19
C TYR A 328 10.85 19.07 0.83
N SER A 329 11.04 20.02 -0.10
CA SER A 329 12.37 20.46 -0.52
C SER A 329 13.18 21.09 0.63
N THR A 330 12.50 21.66 1.64
CA THR A 330 13.17 22.26 2.81
C THR A 330 13.72 21.19 3.74
N LEU A 331 12.98 20.10 3.94
CA LEU A 331 13.38 19.01 4.83
C LEU A 331 14.23 17.95 4.15
N ASN A 332 14.23 17.91 2.82
CA ASN A 332 15.05 16.97 2.07
C ASN A 332 16.55 17.22 2.35
N GLY A 333 17.26 16.19 2.80
CA GLY A 333 18.68 16.28 3.18
C GLY A 333 18.98 16.86 4.58
N SER A 334 17.97 17.38 5.29
CA SER A 334 18.09 17.88 6.67
C SER A 334 17.13 17.20 7.65
N LEU A 335 16.45 16.15 7.19
CA LEU A 335 15.44 15.40 7.93
C LEU A 335 16.07 14.62 9.08
N SER A 336 15.52 14.79 10.29
CA SER A 336 15.79 13.93 11.44
C SER A 336 14.48 13.41 12.01
N THR A 337 14.38 12.09 12.16
CA THR A 337 13.15 11.39 12.54
C THR A 337 13.34 10.57 13.82
N THR A 338 12.27 10.38 14.59
CA THR A 338 12.28 9.52 15.79
C THR A 338 12.12 8.05 15.41
N ASP A 339 11.24 7.76 14.45
CA ASP A 339 10.86 6.41 14.02
C ASP A 339 10.87 6.23 12.49
N GLY A 340 11.45 7.18 11.75
CA GLY A 340 11.45 7.20 10.29
C GLY A 340 10.31 7.97 9.64
N LEU A 341 9.16 8.10 10.33
CA LEU A 341 7.97 8.78 9.83
C LEU A 341 7.69 10.10 10.58
N HIS A 342 7.81 10.08 11.91
CA HIS A 342 7.63 11.22 12.79
C HIS A 342 8.95 11.94 13.03
N TYR A 343 8.89 13.26 13.17
CA TYR A 343 10.07 14.10 13.17
C TYR A 343 10.59 14.33 14.60
N THR A 344 11.87 14.65 14.70
CA THR A 344 12.42 15.23 15.92
C THR A 344 11.86 16.64 16.15
N SER A 345 11.94 17.14 17.39
CA SER A 345 11.51 18.51 17.71
C SER A 345 12.23 19.57 16.87
N ASP A 346 13.51 19.40 16.56
CA ASP A 346 14.26 20.35 15.71
C ASP A 346 13.73 20.37 14.28
N THR A 347 13.46 19.20 13.70
CA THR A 347 12.83 19.11 12.39
C THR A 347 11.41 19.71 12.39
N TYR A 348 10.62 19.54 13.47
CA TYR A 348 9.33 20.21 13.60
C TYR A 348 9.45 21.73 13.69
N ARG A 349 10.46 22.26 14.40
CA ARG A 349 10.72 23.72 14.45
C ARG A 349 11.11 24.26 13.07
N THR A 350 11.96 23.54 12.33
CA THR A 350 12.31 23.89 10.94
C THR A 350 11.08 23.89 10.04
N LEU A 351 10.23 22.86 10.15
CA LEU A 351 8.97 22.79 9.42
C LEU A 351 8.07 23.98 9.74
N TYR A 352 7.85 24.29 11.03
CA TYR A 352 7.03 25.42 11.45
C TYR A 352 7.53 26.75 10.88
N ASN A 353 8.84 27.01 10.97
CA ASN A 353 9.45 28.22 10.41
C ASN A 353 9.21 28.33 8.89
N LYS A 354 9.32 27.21 8.17
CA LYS A 354 9.00 27.17 6.74
C LYS A 354 7.52 27.48 6.47
N LEU A 355 6.59 26.90 7.24
CA LEU A 355 5.16 27.20 7.12
C LEU A 355 4.88 28.68 7.33
N MET A 356 5.49 29.29 8.35
CA MET A 356 5.34 30.73 8.63
C MET A 356 5.89 31.64 7.51
N SER A 357 6.86 31.16 6.74
CA SER A 357 7.34 31.87 5.53
C SER A 357 6.39 31.74 4.33
N CYS A 358 5.50 30.76 4.34
CA CYS A 358 4.56 30.51 3.24
C CYS A 358 3.28 31.33 3.32
N LYS A 359 2.98 31.98 4.46
CA LYS A 359 1.79 32.84 4.61
C LYS A 359 1.67 33.87 3.49
N SER A 360 0.43 34.23 3.15
CA SER A 360 0.12 35.23 2.12
C SER A 360 -0.02 36.62 2.72
#